data_AF-A0A074J619-F1
#
_entry.id   AF-A0A074J619-F1
#
_cell.length_a   1.000
_cell.length_b   1.000
_cell.length_c   1.000
_cell.angle_alpha   90.00
_cell.angle_beta   90.00
_cell.angle_gamma   90.00
#
_symmetry.space_group_name_H-M   'P 1'
#
loop_
_entity.id
_entity.type
_entity.pdbx_description
1 polymer ?
#
loop_
_entity_poly.entity_id
_entity_poly.type
_entity_poly.pdbx_seq_one_letter_code
_entity_poly.pdbx_strand_id
1 'polypeptide(L)'
;MIAAFNQTENPVMLHALPAPTVDLSHVTRPRLLVRAARFGLEGYSRKRDLKRVLRCAELPRPGTALPMLMAEEEILDQARRDGEATYNVARHIEILIAMMAEARLLPRPILSAI
;
A
#
# COMPACT_ATOMS: atom_id res chain seq x y z
N MET A 1 55.64 9.96 21.91
CA MET A 1 54.79 8.91 21.32
C MET A 1 53.55 8.74 22.20
N ILE A 2 52.55 9.61 22.00
CA ILE A 2 51.20 9.46 22.57
C ILE A 2 50.26 9.94 21.46
N ALA A 3 49.50 9.00 20.89
CA ALA A 3 48.54 9.26 19.82
C ALA A 3 47.37 10.08 20.37
N ALA A 4 47.01 11.14 19.65
CA ALA A 4 45.86 11.97 19.97
C ALA A 4 44.57 11.16 19.78
N PHE A 5 43.82 11.11 20.88
CA PHE A 5 42.44 10.65 21.04
C PHE A 5 41.54 11.29 19.98
N ASN A 6 40.98 10.50 19.05
CA ASN A 6 39.84 10.91 18.24
C ASN A 6 38.82 9.78 18.27
N GLN A 7 37.86 9.90 19.18
CA GLN A 7 36.74 8.98 19.34
C GLN A 7 35.48 9.81 19.64
N THR A 8 34.46 9.59 18.80
CA THR A 8 33.02 9.85 18.97
C THR A 8 32.49 11.28 18.91
N GLU A 9 32.62 11.92 17.74
CA GLU A 9 31.59 12.84 17.25
C GLU A 9 30.66 12.08 16.30
N ASN A 10 29.63 11.43 16.86
CA ASN A 10 28.39 11.22 16.12
C ASN A 10 27.22 11.11 17.10
N PRO A 11 26.54 12.22 17.42
CA PRO A 11 25.26 12.12 18.09
C PRO A 11 24.31 11.46 17.10
N VAL A 12 23.93 10.21 17.36
CA VAL A 12 22.88 9.54 16.60
C VAL A 12 21.60 10.33 16.84
N MET A 13 21.38 11.33 15.98
CA MET A 13 20.13 12.02 15.83
C MET A 13 19.12 10.98 15.40
N LEU A 14 18.21 10.72 16.31
CA LEU A 14 16.94 10.03 16.15
C LEU A 14 16.08 10.80 15.11
N HIS A 15 16.54 10.89 13.86
CA HIS A 15 15.79 11.47 12.76
C HIS A 15 14.80 10.42 12.26
N ALA A 16 13.57 10.59 12.72
CA ALA A 16 12.32 10.28 12.03
C ALA A 16 12.32 8.98 11.21
N LEU A 17 11.66 7.95 11.75
CA LEU A 17 11.11 6.85 10.96
C LEU A 17 10.53 7.44 9.65
N PRO A 18 11.05 7.07 8.46
CA PRO A 18 10.46 7.54 7.22
C PRO A 18 8.99 7.15 7.24
N ALA A 19 8.11 8.10 6.92
CA ALA A 19 6.70 7.80 6.71
C ALA A 19 6.61 6.58 5.80
N PRO A 20 5.69 5.62 6.03
CA PRO A 20 5.63 4.39 5.25
C PRO A 20 5.43 4.73 3.78
N THR A 21 6.52 4.79 3.02
CA THR A 21 6.53 4.92 1.58
C THR A 21 6.30 3.52 1.06
N VAL A 22 5.03 3.20 0.88
CA VAL A 22 4.60 2.00 0.19
C VAL A 22 5.15 2.05 -1.24
N ASP A 23 6.16 1.22 -1.52
CA ASP A 23 6.67 1.01 -2.88
C ASP A 23 5.83 -0.06 -3.59
N LEU A 24 5.18 0.33 -4.69
CA LEU A 24 4.32 -0.54 -5.50
C LEU A 24 5.05 -1.02 -6.78
N SER A 25 6.35 -0.77 -6.93
CA SER A 25 7.11 -1.06 -8.14
C SER A 25 7.20 -2.56 -8.49
N HIS A 26 7.19 -3.43 -7.48
CA HIS A 26 7.30 -4.89 -7.64
C HIS A 26 5.96 -5.61 -7.90
N VAL A 27 4.86 -4.85 -7.90
CA VAL A 27 3.50 -5.37 -8.02
C VAL A 27 3.17 -5.64 -9.50
N THR A 28 3.45 -6.86 -9.98
CA THR A 28 3.12 -7.27 -11.36
C THR A 28 1.69 -7.79 -11.44
N ARG A 29 0.70 -6.89 -11.50
CA ARG A 29 -0.72 -7.28 -11.66
C ARG A 29 -1.04 -7.60 -13.12
N PRO A 30 -1.86 -8.63 -13.41
CA PRO A 30 -2.42 -8.83 -14.73
C PRO A 30 -3.09 -7.55 -15.25
N ARG A 31 -2.68 -7.08 -16.44
CA ARG A 31 -3.12 -5.79 -17.00
C ARG A 31 -4.65 -5.64 -17.06
N LEU A 32 -5.37 -6.75 -17.19
CA LEU A 32 -6.83 -6.79 -17.19
C LEU A 32 -7.44 -6.39 -15.83
N LEU A 33 -6.90 -6.87 -14.71
CA LEU A 33 -7.41 -6.55 -13.37
C LEU A 33 -7.21 -5.07 -13.05
N VAL A 34 -6.03 -4.53 -13.38
CA VAL A 34 -5.74 -3.09 -13.24
C VAL A 34 -6.70 -2.26 -14.08
N ARG A 35 -7.00 -2.70 -15.31
CA ARG A 35 -7.94 -2.00 -16.19
C ARG A 35 -9.36 -2.03 -15.65
N ALA A 36 -9.83 -3.17 -15.17
CA ALA A 36 -11.15 -3.31 -14.53
C ALA A 36 -11.26 -2.41 -13.29
N ALA A 37 -10.24 -2.41 -12.44
CA ALA A 37 -10.19 -1.55 -11.26
C ALA A 37 -10.23 -0.06 -11.61
N ARG A 38 -9.54 0.36 -12.69
CA ARG A 38 -9.60 1.76 -13.15
C ARG A 38 -11.01 2.21 -13.50
N PHE A 39 -11.81 1.37 -14.16
CA PHE A 39 -13.21 1.70 -14.45
C PHE A 39 -14.07 1.75 -13.19
N GLY A 40 -13.81 0.88 -12.21
CA GLY A 40 -14.54 0.87 -10.93
C GLY A 40 -14.30 2.09 -10.04
N LEU A 41 -13.29 2.92 -10.32
CA LEU A 41 -12.99 4.12 -9.53
C LEU A 41 -14.10 5.18 -9.60
N GLU A 42 -14.85 5.26 -10.70
CA GLU A 42 -15.93 6.24 -10.86
C GLU A 42 -17.07 6.02 -9.84
N GLY A 43 -17.35 4.76 -9.50
CA GLY A 43 -18.39 4.40 -8.54
C GLY A 43 -17.92 4.26 -7.08
N TYR A 44 -16.62 4.47 -6.82
CA TYR A 44 -16.03 4.19 -5.52
C TYR A 44 -16.42 5.23 -4.47
N SER A 45 -16.94 4.77 -3.34
CA SER A 45 -17.23 5.58 -2.15
C SER A 45 -16.42 5.07 -0.98
N ARG A 46 -15.43 5.85 -0.55
CA ARG A 46 -14.53 5.50 0.57
C ARG A 46 -15.30 5.05 1.82
N LYS A 47 -16.36 5.77 2.21
CA LYS A 47 -17.13 5.47 3.43
C LYS A 47 -17.85 4.11 3.35
N ARG A 48 -18.44 3.79 2.20
CA ARG A 48 -19.22 2.57 1.98
C ARG A 48 -18.31 1.38 1.66
N ASP A 49 -17.44 1.56 0.68
CA ASP A 49 -16.71 0.47 0.06
C ASP A 49 -15.50 0.07 0.89
N LEU A 50 -14.73 1.01 1.46
CA LEU A 50 -13.54 0.67 2.25
C LEU A 50 -13.90 -0.18 3.47
N LYS A 51 -14.98 0.17 4.18
CA LYS A 51 -15.48 -0.63 5.32
C LYS A 51 -15.85 -2.04 4.92
N ARG A 52 -16.59 -2.18 3.81
CA ARG A 52 -17.02 -3.48 3.28
C ARG A 52 -15.83 -4.33 2.84
N VAL A 53 -14.89 -3.73 2.11
CA VAL A 53 -13.72 -4.39 1.53
C VAL A 53 -12.78 -4.89 2.64
N LEU A 54 -12.46 -4.03 3.60
CA LEU A 54 -11.61 -4.37 4.76
C LEU A 54 -12.35 -5.08 5.89
N ARG A 55 -13.67 -5.29 5.76
CA ARG A 55 -14.53 -5.92 6.77
C ARG A 55 -14.36 -5.29 8.16
N CYS A 56 -14.20 -3.98 8.23
CA CYS A 56 -13.97 -3.23 9.46
C CYS A 56 -15.19 -2.39 9.89
N ALA A 57 -15.40 -2.27 11.20
CA ALA A 57 -16.50 -1.46 11.74
C ALA A 57 -16.24 0.05 11.59
N GLU A 58 -14.99 0.46 11.81
CA GLU A 58 -14.54 1.84 11.71
C GLU A 58 -13.73 2.09 10.43
N LEU A 59 -13.84 3.31 9.90
CA LEU A 59 -13.16 3.67 8.66
C LEU A 59 -11.70 4.02 8.97
N PRO A 60 -10.71 3.23 8.51
CA PRO A 60 -9.30 3.52 8.77
C PRO A 60 -8.87 4.83 8.10
N ARG A 61 -7.82 5.45 8.63
CA ARG A 61 -7.17 6.61 7.97
C ARG A 61 -6.42 6.14 6.72
N PRO A 62 -6.24 7.00 5.69
CA PRO A 62 -5.60 6.58 4.43
C PRO A 62 -4.22 5.91 4.61
N GLY A 63 -3.38 6.45 5.48
CA GLY A 63 -2.06 5.89 5.78
C GLY A 63 -2.07 4.49 6.41
N THR A 64 -3.19 4.11 7.05
CA THR A 64 -3.37 2.77 7.64
C THR A 64 -4.13 1.84 6.69
N ALA A 65 -5.05 2.39 5.89
CA ALA A 65 -5.88 1.63 4.96
C ALA A 65 -5.03 0.98 3.85
N LEU A 66 -4.06 1.71 3.29
CA LEU A 66 -3.29 1.21 2.15
C LEU A 66 -2.45 -0.04 2.50
N PRO A 67 -1.69 -0.09 3.61
CA PRO A 67 -1.01 -1.33 4.02
C PRO A 67 -1.95 -2.51 4.23
N MET A 68 -3.12 -2.30 4.82
CA MET A 68 -4.12 -3.38 5.01
C MET A 68 -4.63 -3.91 3.67
N LEU A 69 -4.91 -3.01 2.72
CA LEU A 69 -5.35 -3.39 1.38
C LEU A 69 -4.27 -4.15 0.61
N MET A 70 -2.99 -3.81 0.78
CA MET A 70 -1.89 -4.55 0.16
C MET A 70 -1.78 -5.98 0.69
N ALA A 71 -1.95 -6.18 1.99
CA ALA A 71 -1.92 -7.51 2.58
C ALA A 71 -3.07 -8.38 2.05
N GLU A 72 -4.29 -7.84 1.99
CA GLU A 72 -5.44 -8.54 1.39
C GLU A 72 -5.24 -8.81 -0.10
N GLU A 73 -4.60 -7.89 -0.80
CA GLU A 73 -4.28 -8.09 -2.22
C GLU A 73 -3.31 -9.26 -2.39
N GLU A 74 -2.24 -9.32 -1.60
CA GLU A 74 -1.20 -10.33 -1.71
C GLU A 74 -1.77 -11.74 -1.50
N ILE A 75 -2.67 -11.88 -0.52
CA ILE A 75 -3.43 -13.12 -0.27
C ILE A 75 -4.23 -13.51 -1.53
N LEU A 76 -4.91 -12.56 -2.17
CA LEU A 76 -5.71 -12.83 -3.37
C LEU A 76 -4.86 -13.13 -4.60
N ASP A 77 -3.71 -12.47 -4.76
CA ASP A 77 -2.80 -12.76 -5.87
C ASP A 77 -2.15 -14.14 -5.71
N GLN A 78 -1.84 -14.56 -4.48
CA GLN A 78 -1.36 -15.91 -4.22
C GLN A 78 -2.45 -16.94 -4.55
N ALA A 79 -3.66 -16.78 -4.03
CA ALA A 79 -4.78 -17.67 -4.34
C ALA A 79 -5.07 -17.74 -5.85
N ARG A 80 -4.92 -16.61 -6.58
CA ARG A 80 -5.05 -16.57 -8.04
C ARG A 80 -3.95 -17.37 -8.75
N ARG A 81 -2.69 -17.26 -8.30
CA ARG A 81 -1.53 -17.98 -8.88
C ARG A 81 -1.64 -19.47 -8.66
N ASP A 82 -2.14 -19.86 -7.49
CA ASP A 82 -2.29 -21.27 -7.09
C ASP A 82 -3.56 -21.91 -7.65
N GLY A 83 -4.45 -21.10 -8.27
CA GLY A 83 -5.70 -21.57 -8.84
C GLY A 83 -6.70 -22.06 -7.78
N GLU A 84 -6.67 -21.46 -6.59
CA GLU A 84 -7.53 -21.87 -5.48
C GLU A 84 -9.01 -21.74 -5.85
N ALA A 85 -9.83 -22.72 -5.46
CA ALA A 85 -11.28 -22.69 -5.67
C ALA A 85 -11.99 -21.54 -4.91
N THR A 86 -11.34 -21.02 -3.87
CA THR A 86 -11.77 -19.88 -3.05
C THR A 86 -11.43 -18.53 -3.70
N TYR A 87 -10.61 -18.50 -4.75
CA TYR A 87 -10.24 -17.26 -5.43
C TYR A 87 -11.47 -16.54 -5.98
N ASN A 88 -11.61 -15.27 -5.60
CA ASN A 88 -12.71 -14.42 -6.04
C ASN A 88 -12.16 -13.20 -6.78
N VAL A 89 -12.29 -13.23 -8.10
CA VAL A 89 -11.86 -12.14 -8.99
C VAL A 89 -12.58 -10.81 -8.72
N ALA A 90 -13.86 -10.85 -8.35
CA ALA A 90 -14.60 -9.64 -8.02
C ALA A 90 -14.05 -8.98 -6.75
N ARG A 91 -13.75 -9.77 -5.71
CA ARG A 91 -13.08 -9.29 -4.49
C ARG A 91 -11.71 -8.69 -4.81
N HIS A 92 -10.94 -9.32 -5.70
CA HIS A 92 -9.63 -8.81 -6.12
C HIS A 92 -9.74 -7.44 -6.80
N ILE A 93 -10.71 -7.28 -7.70
CA ILE A 93 -10.99 -5.99 -8.35
C ILE A 93 -11.38 -4.94 -7.31
N GLU A 94 -12.25 -5.26 -6.34
CA GLU A 94 -12.65 -4.34 -5.28
C GLU A 94 -11.46 -3.84 -4.44
N ILE A 95 -10.54 -4.75 -4.10
CA ILE A 95 -9.31 -4.41 -3.37
C ILE A 95 -8.45 -3.46 -4.21
N LEU A 96 -8.25 -3.76 -5.50
CA LEU A 96 -7.45 -2.90 -6.39
C LEU A 96 -8.08 -1.51 -6.59
N ILE A 97 -9.41 -1.41 -6.67
CA ILE A 97 -10.13 -0.12 -6.71
C ILE A 97 -9.82 0.67 -5.43
N ALA A 98 -9.98 0.04 -4.26
CA ALA A 98 -9.73 0.68 -2.98
C ALA A 98 -8.26 1.11 -2.83
N MET A 99 -7.29 0.28 -3.24
CA MET A 99 -5.87 0.63 -3.21
C MET A 99 -5.57 1.87 -4.06
N MET A 100 -6.08 1.91 -5.30
CA MET A 100 -5.87 3.05 -6.19
C MET A 100 -6.53 4.33 -5.64
N ALA A 101 -7.70 4.20 -5.03
CA ALA A 101 -8.39 5.34 -4.41
C ALA A 101 -7.63 5.85 -3.18
N GLU A 102 -7.21 4.97 -2.27
CA GLU A 102 -6.48 5.36 -1.05
C GLU A 102 -5.08 5.90 -1.37
N ALA A 103 -4.38 5.36 -2.36
CA ALA A 103 -3.07 5.86 -2.79
C ALA A 103 -3.14 7.32 -3.29
N ARG A 104 -4.27 7.76 -3.86
CA ARG A 104 -4.47 9.16 -4.28
C ARG A 104 -4.62 10.13 -3.10
N LEU A 105 -4.94 9.63 -1.91
CA LEU A 105 -5.10 10.42 -0.69
C LEU A 105 -3.78 10.61 0.06
N LEU A 106 -2.75 9.84 -0.28
CA LEU A 106 -1.44 9.99 0.33
C LEU A 106 -0.67 11.15 -0.31
N PRO A 107 0.14 11.90 0.46
CA PRO A 107 1.07 12.85 -0.10
C PRO A 107 1.94 12.15 -1.13
N ARG A 108 2.06 12.75 -2.33
CA ARG A 108 2.99 12.24 -3.33
C ARG A 108 4.41 12.45 -2.78
N PRO A 109 5.25 11.42 -2.70
CA PRO A 109 6.65 11.63 -2.34
C PRO A 109 7.24 12.63 -3.33
N ILE A 110 7.77 13.73 -2.81
CA ILE A 110 8.57 14.65 -3.61
C ILE A 110 9.86 13.87 -3.85
N LEU A 111 9.97 13.25 -5.02
CA LEU A 111 11.25 12.70 -5.46
C LEU A 111 12.18 13.90 -5.68
N SER A 112 12.95 14.25 -4.65
CA SER A 112 14.11 15.11 -4.82
C SER A 112 15.09 14.35 -5.70
N ALA A 113 15.18 14.77 -6.96
CA ALA A 113 16.17 14.26 -7.90
C ALA A 113 17.56 14.37 -7.27
N ILE A 114 18.26 13.22 -7.21
CA ILE A 114 19.69 13.14 -6.91
C ILE A 114 20.43 13.25 -8.25
#